data_AF-A0A560XHJ3-F1
#
_entry.id   AF-A0A560XHJ3-F1
#
_cell.length_a   1.000
_cell.length_b   1.000
_cell.length_c   1.000
_cell.angle_alpha   90.00
_cell.angle_beta   90.00
_cell.angle_gamma   90.00
#
_symmetry.space_group_name_H-M   'P 1'
#
loop_
_entity.id
_entity.type
_entity.pdbx_description
1 polymer ?
#
loop_
_entity_poly.entity_id
_entity_poly.type
_entity_poly.pdbx_seq_one_letter_code
_entity_poly.pdbx_strand_id
1 'polypeptide(L)'
;MAALRVDGRATTRSWLSSEFTREGGRLTFRTAARPGAWGTGARDVPPSYTDGTDARNNVGTTPDGHGGLGSLDLSDNPLSRERLAQAGAAPGARLPPVGTGIEFVWPLAGPGEPGNWIRHGQRVPLGGRPATGISFLGLATNGPAQGSAVVQYTDGSTRTVPVGFTDWTHGTTYQFGNEPLVTTTGLNRPAGGSDTPQTKMFGTRPVALDPAKRVAAVVLPTGTDRG
;
A
#
# COMPACT_ATOMS: atom_id res chain seq x y z
N MET A 1 -19.25 -2.95 31.71
CA MET A 1 -20.41 -3.83 31.43
C MET A 1 -20.00 -5.28 31.61
N ALA A 2 -20.88 -6.14 32.16
CA ALA A 2 -20.55 -7.53 32.45
C ALA A 2 -21.27 -8.56 31.57
N ALA A 3 -22.39 -8.20 30.92
CA ALA A 3 -23.07 -9.00 29.90
C ALA A 3 -24.14 -8.19 29.16
N LEU A 4 -24.43 -8.57 27.90
CA LEU A 4 -25.57 -8.13 27.10
C LEU A 4 -26.47 -9.32 26.78
N ARG A 5 -27.79 -9.10 26.78
CA ARG A 5 -28.72 -9.90 26.01
C ARG A 5 -29.49 -9.04 25.02
N VAL A 6 -29.66 -9.54 23.80
CA VAL A 6 -30.51 -8.98 22.74
C VAL A 6 -31.65 -9.98 22.55
N ASP A 7 -32.88 -9.54 22.81
CA ASP A 7 -34.10 -10.38 22.74
C ASP A 7 -33.95 -11.71 23.50
N GLY A 8 -33.40 -11.61 24.71
CA GLY A 8 -33.17 -12.75 25.60
C GLY A 8 -31.91 -13.58 25.30
N ARG A 9 -31.26 -13.40 24.14
CA ARG A 9 -30.04 -14.14 23.77
C ARG A 9 -28.78 -13.42 24.22
N ALA A 10 -27.88 -14.11 24.91
CA ALA A 10 -26.60 -13.55 25.33
C ALA A 10 -25.70 -13.26 24.14
N THR A 11 -25.01 -12.12 24.16
CA THR A 11 -24.01 -11.74 23.16
C THR A 11 -22.83 -11.06 23.83
N THR A 12 -21.64 -11.24 23.25
CA THR A 12 -20.42 -10.50 23.59
C THR A 12 -20.12 -9.39 22.58
N ARG A 13 -20.86 -9.32 21.47
CA ARG A 13 -20.65 -8.30 20.44
C ARG A 13 -20.85 -6.91 21.02
N SER A 14 -19.89 -6.02 20.76
CA SER A 14 -19.95 -4.61 21.14
C SER A 14 -20.83 -3.76 20.19
N TRP A 15 -21.60 -4.42 19.31
CA TRP A 15 -22.43 -3.82 18.27
C TRP A 15 -23.76 -4.58 18.10
N LEU A 16 -24.73 -3.92 17.47
CA LEU A 16 -26.05 -4.46 17.12
C LEU A 16 -26.20 -4.50 15.60
N SER A 17 -26.94 -5.48 15.07
CA SER A 17 -27.20 -5.56 13.63
C SER A 17 -28.04 -4.38 13.16
N SER A 18 -27.91 -4.02 11.88
CA SER A 18 -28.76 -2.99 11.26
C SER A 18 -30.24 -3.40 11.24
N GLU A 19 -30.54 -4.69 11.30
CA GLU A 19 -31.88 -5.25 11.48
C GLU A 19 -32.48 -4.88 12.84
N PHE A 20 -31.74 -5.04 13.94
CA PHE A 20 -32.20 -4.61 15.28
C PHE A 20 -32.51 -3.11 15.33
N THR A 21 -31.75 -2.29 14.61
CA THR A 21 -32.04 -0.85 14.49
C THR A 21 -33.33 -0.56 13.73
N ARG A 22 -33.70 -1.39 12.73
CA ARG A 22 -34.93 -1.21 11.93
C ARG A 22 -36.16 -1.75 12.63
N GLU A 23 -36.05 -2.91 13.26
CA GLU A 23 -37.19 -3.64 13.83
C GLU A 23 -37.40 -3.33 15.31
N GLY A 24 -36.38 -2.80 15.99
CA GLY A 24 -36.37 -2.63 17.44
C GLY A 24 -36.21 -3.95 18.18
N GLY A 25 -36.30 -3.89 19.51
CA GLY A 25 -36.20 -5.08 20.36
C GLY A 25 -35.81 -4.72 21.80
N ARG A 26 -35.53 -5.74 22.62
CA ARG A 26 -35.17 -5.58 24.03
C ARG A 26 -33.68 -5.82 24.25
N LEU A 27 -33.01 -4.80 24.79
CA LEU A 27 -31.67 -4.92 25.34
C LEU A 27 -31.74 -5.13 26.85
N THR A 28 -31.07 -6.15 27.36
CA THR A 28 -30.91 -6.37 28.80
C THR A 28 -29.43 -6.33 29.16
N PHE A 29 -29.06 -5.36 29.99
CA PHE A 29 -27.69 -5.15 30.42
C PHE A 29 -27.47 -5.72 31.82
N ARG A 30 -26.32 -6.34 32.04
CA ARG A 30 -25.79 -6.59 33.39
C ARG A 30 -24.59 -5.68 33.62
N THR A 31 -24.70 -4.83 34.63
CA THR A 31 -23.62 -3.94 35.06
C THR A 31 -22.75 -4.63 36.11
N ALA A 32 -21.54 -4.11 36.32
CA ALA A 32 -20.63 -4.53 37.38
C ALA A 32 -19.77 -3.34 37.81
N ALA A 33 -19.32 -3.34 39.07
CA ALA A 33 -18.51 -2.27 39.64
C ALA A 33 -17.06 -2.22 39.09
N ARG A 34 -16.62 -3.26 38.38
CA ARG A 34 -15.29 -3.34 37.76
C ARG A 34 -15.41 -3.75 36.28
N PRO A 35 -14.52 -3.25 35.39
CA PRO A 35 -14.44 -3.72 34.01
C PRO A 35 -14.18 -5.24 33.93
N GLY A 36 -14.71 -5.89 32.89
CA GLY A 36 -14.51 -7.31 32.60
C GLY A 36 -14.23 -7.54 31.12
N ALA A 37 -14.05 -8.80 30.71
CA ALA A 37 -13.67 -9.19 29.34
C ALA A 37 -14.81 -9.21 28.31
N TRP A 38 -15.98 -8.62 28.64
CA TRP A 38 -17.10 -8.57 27.69
C TRP A 38 -16.75 -7.61 26.54
N GLY A 39 -16.87 -8.08 25.29
CA GLY A 39 -16.63 -7.25 24.11
C GLY A 39 -15.18 -7.18 23.63
N THR A 40 -14.27 -7.99 24.18
CA THR A 40 -12.83 -7.92 23.83
C THR A 40 -12.39 -8.97 22.80
N GLY A 41 -13.28 -9.87 22.36
CA GLY A 41 -12.94 -10.89 21.36
C GLY A 41 -12.85 -10.29 19.96
N ALA A 42 -12.04 -10.89 19.07
CA ALA A 42 -11.94 -10.45 17.68
C ALA A 42 -13.29 -10.42 16.93
N ARG A 43 -14.23 -11.30 17.31
CA ARG A 43 -15.61 -11.35 16.76
C ARG A 43 -16.57 -10.34 17.40
N ASP A 44 -16.15 -9.67 18.47
CA ASP A 44 -16.95 -8.68 19.19
C ASP A 44 -16.79 -7.27 18.61
N VAL A 45 -15.76 -7.07 17.78
CA VAL A 45 -15.49 -5.82 17.06
C VAL A 45 -16.63 -5.55 16.06
N PRO A 46 -17.14 -4.31 15.96
CA PRO A 46 -18.10 -3.94 14.92
C PRO A 46 -17.56 -4.24 13.52
N PRO A 47 -18.41 -4.64 12.57
CA PRO A 47 -18.01 -4.71 11.17
C PRO A 47 -17.48 -3.35 10.72
N SER A 48 -16.31 -3.32 10.11
CA SER A 48 -15.79 -2.16 9.41
C SER A 48 -15.95 -2.35 7.90
N TYR A 49 -16.26 -1.27 7.19
CA TYR A 49 -16.22 -1.27 5.73
C TYR A 49 -14.77 -1.04 5.31
N THR A 50 -14.03 -2.11 5.05
CA THR A 50 -12.63 -2.06 4.60
C THR A 50 -12.49 -2.06 3.08
N ASP A 51 -13.61 -2.06 2.35
CA ASP A 51 -13.55 -2.09 0.90
C ASP A 51 -12.84 -0.83 0.37
N GLY A 52 -11.80 -1.06 -0.43
CA GLY A 52 -10.98 -0.02 -1.01
C GLY A 52 -9.84 0.51 -0.13
N THR A 53 -9.73 0.12 1.15
CA THR A 53 -8.62 0.60 2.01
C THR A 53 -7.25 0.14 1.50
N ASP A 54 -7.21 -1.03 0.86
CA ASP A 54 -5.99 -1.60 0.26
C ASP A 54 -5.78 -1.17 -1.19
N ALA A 55 -6.71 -0.41 -1.78
CA ALA A 55 -6.60 0.04 -3.16
C ALA A 55 -5.44 1.03 -3.33
N ARG A 56 -4.95 1.15 -4.57
CA ARG A 56 -4.07 2.27 -4.94
C ARG A 56 -4.83 3.57 -4.66
N ASN A 57 -4.14 4.51 -4.03
CA ASN A 57 -4.76 5.71 -3.45
C ASN A 57 -4.10 7.01 -3.93
N ASN A 58 -3.19 6.95 -4.91
CA ASN A 58 -2.52 8.12 -5.43
C ASN A 58 -2.40 8.13 -6.96
N VAL A 59 -2.63 9.31 -7.54
CA VAL A 59 -2.40 9.59 -8.97
C VAL A 59 -1.01 10.18 -9.13
N GLY A 60 0.00 9.31 -9.22
CA GLY A 60 1.39 9.73 -9.37
C GLY A 60 1.84 10.03 -10.82
N THR A 61 1.00 9.71 -11.81
CA THR A 61 1.32 9.92 -13.22
C THR A 61 0.16 10.58 -13.94
N THR A 62 0.44 11.52 -14.84
CA THR A 62 -0.58 12.23 -15.62
C THR A 62 -0.16 12.33 -17.09
N PRO A 63 -1.12 12.48 -18.02
CA PRO A 63 -0.78 12.85 -19.40
C PRO A 63 -0.10 14.22 -19.45
N ASP A 64 0.80 14.40 -20.40
CA ASP A 64 1.42 15.69 -20.70
C ASP A 64 0.36 16.80 -20.87
N GLY A 65 0.62 17.97 -20.27
CA GLY A 65 -0.34 19.08 -20.25
C GLY A 65 -1.46 18.97 -19.21
N HIS A 66 -1.59 17.82 -18.53
CA HIS A 66 -2.63 17.56 -17.52
C HIS A 66 -2.04 17.34 -16.12
N GLY A 67 -1.01 18.11 -15.75
CA GLY A 67 -0.33 17.99 -14.44
C GLY A 67 -1.26 18.15 -13.24
N GLY A 68 -2.32 18.97 -13.35
CA GLY A 68 -3.28 19.18 -12.26
C GLY A 68 -4.14 17.97 -11.88
N LEU A 69 -4.01 16.83 -12.57
CA LEU A 69 -4.72 15.59 -12.24
C LEU A 69 -4.07 14.78 -11.11
N GLY A 70 -2.86 15.12 -10.65
CA GLY A 70 -2.15 14.31 -9.67
C GLY A 70 -0.88 14.93 -9.12
N SER A 71 -0.26 14.21 -8.18
CA SER A 71 1.00 14.57 -7.54
C SER A 71 1.69 13.31 -7.01
N LEU A 72 3.03 13.32 -6.97
CA LEU A 72 3.82 12.29 -6.27
C LEU A 72 4.38 12.76 -4.93
N ASP A 73 4.60 14.06 -4.78
CA ASP A 73 5.38 14.67 -3.71
C ASP A 73 4.56 15.65 -2.85
N LEU A 74 3.24 15.67 -3.04
CA LEU A 74 2.29 16.63 -2.43
C LEU A 74 2.57 18.09 -2.82
N SER A 75 3.35 18.31 -3.89
CA SER A 75 3.70 19.63 -4.44
C SER A 75 3.37 19.72 -5.94
N ASP A 76 2.32 18.99 -6.34
CA ASP A 76 1.78 18.95 -7.70
C ASP A 76 2.77 18.54 -8.82
N ASN A 77 3.70 17.65 -8.53
CA ASN A 77 4.65 17.13 -9.51
C ASN A 77 4.40 15.66 -9.87
N PRO A 78 3.44 15.33 -10.76
CA PRO A 78 3.30 13.98 -11.28
C PRO A 78 4.32 13.68 -12.40
N LEU A 79 4.64 12.40 -12.58
CA LEU A 79 5.41 11.94 -13.73
C LEU A 79 4.56 11.96 -15.01
N SER A 80 5.21 12.24 -16.14
CA SER A 80 4.58 12.15 -17.47
C SER A 80 4.36 10.70 -17.90
N ARG A 81 3.13 10.35 -18.26
CA ARG A 81 2.76 9.02 -18.77
C ARG A 81 3.43 8.72 -20.10
N GLU A 82 3.55 9.72 -20.97
CA GLU A 82 4.17 9.62 -22.28
C GLU A 82 5.67 9.33 -22.15
N ARG A 83 6.37 10.07 -21.28
CA ARG A 83 7.80 9.85 -21.04
C ARG A 83 8.06 8.53 -20.33
N LEU A 84 7.19 8.11 -19.42
CA LEU A 84 7.24 6.77 -18.81
C LEU A 84 7.08 5.68 -19.86
N ALA A 85 6.10 5.80 -20.77
CA ALA A 85 5.91 4.86 -21.86
C ALA A 85 7.13 4.77 -22.79
N GLN A 86 7.72 5.90 -23.15
CA GLN A 86 8.97 5.96 -23.92
C GLN A 86 10.15 5.31 -23.19
N ALA A 87 10.18 5.40 -21.86
CA ALA A 87 11.16 4.72 -21.00
C ALA A 87 10.83 3.24 -20.71
N GLY A 88 9.82 2.66 -21.38
CA GLY A 88 9.44 1.25 -21.24
C GLY A 88 8.43 0.95 -20.13
N ALA A 89 7.88 1.98 -19.48
CA ALA A 89 6.91 1.88 -18.38
C ALA A 89 5.49 2.30 -18.82
N ALA A 90 5.02 1.77 -19.96
CA ALA A 90 3.62 1.93 -20.37
C ALA A 90 2.68 1.12 -19.45
N PRO A 91 1.37 1.43 -19.39
CA PRO A 91 0.42 0.63 -18.62
C PRO A 91 0.50 -0.87 -18.96
N GLY A 92 0.72 -1.70 -17.94
CA GLY A 92 0.88 -3.15 -18.09
C GLY A 92 2.23 -3.62 -18.64
N ALA A 93 3.17 -2.71 -18.92
CA ALA A 93 4.51 -3.07 -19.37
C ALA A 93 5.26 -3.90 -18.32
N ARG A 94 6.11 -4.80 -18.80
CA ARG A 94 7.00 -5.61 -17.96
C ARG A 94 8.36 -4.92 -17.91
N LEU A 95 8.77 -4.48 -16.73
CA LEU A 95 10.08 -3.89 -16.51
C LEU A 95 11.14 -4.98 -16.43
N PRO A 96 12.28 -4.84 -17.12
CA PRO A 96 13.32 -5.85 -17.14
C PRO A 96 13.91 -6.05 -15.74
N PRO A 97 14.30 -7.29 -15.36
CA PRO A 97 14.76 -7.65 -14.02
C PRO A 97 16.23 -7.24 -13.75
N VAL A 98 16.65 -6.05 -14.20
CA VAL A 98 18.04 -5.59 -14.10
C VAL A 98 18.39 -5.34 -12.63
N GLY A 99 19.50 -5.90 -12.17
CA GLY A 99 20.03 -5.77 -10.80
C GLY A 99 19.21 -6.50 -9.71
N THR A 100 17.89 -6.59 -9.88
CA THR A 100 16.98 -7.22 -8.92
C THR A 100 16.72 -8.70 -9.19
N GLY A 101 16.87 -9.18 -10.44
CA GLY A 101 16.45 -10.55 -10.80
C GLY A 101 14.94 -10.79 -10.68
N ILE A 102 14.12 -9.74 -10.52
CA ILE A 102 12.67 -9.79 -10.41
C ILE A 102 12.05 -8.91 -11.50
N GLU A 103 11.12 -9.47 -12.28
CA GLU A 103 10.32 -8.70 -13.24
C GLU A 103 9.18 -7.98 -12.52
N PHE A 104 8.98 -6.70 -12.83
CA PHE A 104 7.84 -5.92 -12.34
C PHE A 104 6.85 -5.66 -13.46
N VAL A 105 5.56 -5.67 -13.12
CA VAL A 105 4.50 -5.22 -14.04
C VAL A 105 4.10 -3.81 -13.64
N TRP A 106 4.25 -2.87 -14.58
CA TRP A 106 3.81 -1.50 -14.38
C TRP A 106 2.27 -1.46 -14.23
N PRO A 107 1.73 -0.61 -13.33
CA PRO A 107 0.29 -0.51 -13.11
C PRO A 107 -0.52 -0.29 -14.40
N LEU A 108 -1.70 -0.92 -14.47
CA LEU A 108 -2.65 -0.76 -15.59
C LEU A 108 -3.50 0.53 -15.50
N ALA A 109 -3.30 1.37 -14.48
CA ALA A 109 -4.12 2.53 -14.20
C ALA A 109 -4.24 3.48 -15.41
N GLY A 110 -5.46 3.91 -15.71
CA GLY A 110 -5.76 4.90 -16.73
C GLY A 110 -5.26 6.30 -16.37
N PRO A 111 -5.34 7.27 -17.30
CA PRO A 111 -5.09 8.68 -17.02
C PRO A 111 -5.97 9.19 -15.86
N GLY A 112 -5.36 9.87 -14.88
CA GLY A 112 -6.10 10.42 -13.73
C GLY A 112 -6.57 9.39 -12.70
N GLU A 113 -6.26 8.10 -12.91
CA GLU A 113 -6.61 7.03 -11.96
C GLU A 113 -5.45 6.73 -11.00
N PRO A 114 -5.74 6.28 -9.76
CA PRO A 114 -4.71 5.87 -8.82
C PRO A 114 -3.82 4.74 -9.35
N GLY A 115 -2.54 5.07 -9.59
CA GLY A 115 -1.53 4.18 -10.14
C GLY A 115 -0.56 3.63 -9.10
N ASN A 116 -0.46 4.27 -7.93
CA ASN A 116 0.47 3.87 -6.87
C ASN A 116 -0.19 3.92 -5.48
N TRP A 117 0.51 3.33 -4.52
CA TRP A 117 0.18 3.44 -3.10
C TRP A 117 1.05 4.53 -2.45
N ILE A 118 0.41 5.45 -1.75
CA ILE A 118 1.00 6.12 -0.59
C ILE A 118 0.77 5.21 0.60
N ARG A 119 1.86 4.65 1.12
CA ARG A 119 1.88 3.64 2.18
C ARG A 119 1.09 4.11 3.42
N HIS A 120 0.24 3.24 3.96
CA HIS A 120 -0.43 3.43 5.26
C HIS A 120 -0.83 2.08 5.88
N GLY A 121 -0.14 0.99 5.51
CA GLY A 121 -0.47 -0.35 5.98
C GLY A 121 -1.36 -1.18 5.06
N GLN A 122 -1.48 -0.82 3.78
CA GLN A 122 -2.29 -1.56 2.82
C GLN A 122 -1.82 -3.02 2.71
N ARG A 123 -2.76 -3.94 2.64
CA ARG A 123 -2.50 -5.37 2.45
C ARG A 123 -2.67 -5.76 0.99
N VAL A 124 -1.56 -6.10 0.33
CA VAL A 124 -1.53 -6.54 -1.07
C VAL A 124 -1.56 -8.07 -1.14
N PRO A 125 -2.65 -8.70 -1.63
CA PRO A 125 -2.74 -10.16 -1.73
C PRO A 125 -1.84 -10.69 -2.86
N LEU A 126 -1.13 -11.79 -2.59
CA LEU A 126 -0.24 -12.46 -3.53
C LEU A 126 -0.68 -13.89 -3.89
N GLY A 127 -1.85 -14.31 -3.41
CA GLY A 127 -2.51 -15.55 -3.86
C GLY A 127 -1.89 -16.86 -3.36
N GLY A 128 -1.02 -16.84 -2.35
CA GLY A 128 -0.44 -18.07 -1.80
C GLY A 128 0.63 -18.72 -2.69
N ARG A 129 1.38 -17.91 -3.44
CA ARG A 129 2.43 -18.39 -4.36
C ARG A 129 3.74 -18.72 -3.64
N PRO A 130 4.49 -19.74 -4.08
CA PRO A 130 5.85 -19.97 -3.61
C PRO A 130 6.74 -18.81 -4.08
N ALA A 131 7.69 -18.39 -3.24
CA ALA A 131 8.64 -17.34 -3.58
C ALA A 131 9.94 -17.52 -2.79
N THR A 132 11.08 -17.34 -3.45
CA THR A 132 12.41 -17.37 -2.83
C THR A 132 12.87 -16.00 -2.38
N GLY A 133 12.20 -14.94 -2.80
CA GLY A 133 12.52 -13.57 -2.43
C GLY A 133 11.38 -12.59 -2.73
N ILE A 134 11.52 -11.38 -2.22
CA ILE A 134 10.60 -10.26 -2.44
C ILE A 134 11.37 -8.97 -2.73
N SER A 135 10.89 -8.18 -3.69
CA SER A 135 11.36 -6.84 -3.98
C SER A 135 10.17 -5.91 -4.23
N PHE A 136 10.41 -4.61 -4.06
CA PHE A 136 9.41 -3.56 -4.17
C PHE A 136 9.81 -2.60 -5.29
N LEU A 137 8.84 -2.22 -6.13
CA LEU A 137 8.97 -1.14 -7.10
C LEU A 137 8.44 0.14 -6.47
N GLY A 138 9.26 1.19 -6.45
CA GLY A 138 8.87 2.44 -5.84
C GLY A 138 9.97 3.50 -5.87
N LEU A 139 9.70 4.59 -5.17
CA LEU A 139 10.59 5.73 -4.99
C LEU A 139 10.28 6.42 -3.67
N ALA A 140 11.17 7.29 -3.20
CA ALA A 140 10.90 8.23 -2.12
C ALA A 140 10.83 9.67 -2.67
N THR A 141 10.04 10.51 -2.02
CA THR A 141 9.97 11.95 -2.27
C THR A 141 10.40 12.69 -1.01
N ASN A 142 10.91 13.91 -1.15
CA ASN A 142 11.36 14.75 -0.03
C ASN A 142 12.50 14.10 0.77
N GLY A 143 13.36 13.34 0.10
CA GLY A 143 14.52 12.66 0.68
C GLY A 143 14.38 11.13 0.72
N PRO A 144 15.50 10.42 0.92
CA PRO A 144 15.50 8.96 1.06
C PRO A 144 14.73 8.52 2.32
N ALA A 145 13.87 7.50 2.14
CA ALA A 145 12.94 7.03 3.17
C ALA A 145 12.98 5.51 3.30
N GLN A 146 12.82 5.00 4.52
CA GLN A 146 12.73 3.56 4.78
C GLN A 146 11.72 3.21 5.87
N GLY A 147 11.14 2.01 5.75
CA GLY A 147 10.18 1.43 6.68
C GLY A 147 10.23 -0.09 6.63
N SER A 148 9.25 -0.74 7.25
CA SER A 148 9.16 -2.20 7.31
C SER A 148 7.84 -2.68 6.72
N ALA A 149 7.90 -3.64 5.80
CA ALA A 149 6.75 -4.37 5.31
C ALA A 149 6.65 -5.73 6.02
N VAL A 150 5.45 -6.31 6.07
CA VAL A 150 5.21 -7.63 6.65
C VAL A 150 4.72 -8.59 5.59
N VAL A 151 5.52 -9.63 5.32
CA VAL A 151 5.12 -10.77 4.50
C VAL A 151 4.29 -11.71 5.35
N GLN A 152 3.07 -12.01 4.89
CA GLN A 152 2.17 -12.98 5.51
C GLN A 152 2.24 -14.29 4.73
N TYR A 153 2.46 -15.41 5.41
CA TYR A 153 2.43 -16.73 4.82
C TYR A 153 1.06 -17.39 5.01
N THR A 154 0.74 -18.36 4.16
CA THR A 154 -0.54 -19.10 4.23
C THR A 154 -0.68 -19.98 5.47
N ASP A 155 0.43 -20.30 6.14
CA ASP A 155 0.45 -21.05 7.41
C ASP A 155 0.17 -20.17 8.64
N GLY A 156 -0.11 -18.88 8.42
CA GLY A 156 -0.35 -17.89 9.47
C GLY A 156 0.91 -17.25 10.06
N SER A 157 2.10 -17.76 9.72
CA SER A 157 3.36 -17.12 10.12
C SER A 157 3.64 -15.85 9.33
N THR A 158 4.49 -14.98 9.86
CA THR A 158 4.85 -13.70 9.23
C THR A 158 6.35 -13.47 9.22
N ARG A 159 6.82 -12.63 8.30
CA ARG A 159 8.19 -12.14 8.24
C ARG A 159 8.24 -10.65 7.95
N THR A 160 8.94 -9.89 8.80
CA THR A 160 9.21 -8.48 8.55
C THR A 160 10.38 -8.34 7.57
N VAL A 161 10.25 -7.45 6.58
CA VAL A 161 11.28 -7.15 5.59
C VAL A 161 11.48 -5.64 5.47
N PRO A 162 12.73 -5.16 5.34
CA PRO A 162 12.99 -3.74 5.14
C PRO A 162 12.53 -3.29 3.75
N VAL A 163 12.04 -2.06 3.67
CA VAL A 163 11.75 -1.37 2.41
C VAL A 163 12.37 0.01 2.49
N GLY A 164 13.33 0.30 1.61
CA GLY A 164 14.02 1.58 1.56
C GLY A 164 14.12 2.08 0.13
N PHE A 165 13.77 3.34 -0.09
CA PHE A 165 13.85 3.99 -1.38
C PHE A 165 14.71 5.26 -1.32
N THR A 166 15.54 5.42 -2.35
CA THR A 166 16.28 6.65 -2.66
C THR A 166 15.29 7.73 -3.07
N ASP A 167 15.63 8.99 -2.79
CA ASP A 167 14.88 10.11 -3.35
C ASP A 167 14.86 10.05 -4.89
N TRP A 168 13.67 10.20 -5.46
CA TRP A 168 13.39 10.07 -6.88
C TRP A 168 14.16 11.02 -7.79
N THR A 169 14.58 12.19 -7.31
CA THR A 169 15.31 13.21 -8.08
C THR A 169 16.79 13.26 -7.75
N HIS A 170 17.27 12.39 -6.86
CA HIS A 170 18.69 12.28 -6.55
C HIS A 170 19.49 11.86 -7.80
N GLY A 171 20.78 12.20 -7.82
CA GLY A 171 21.71 11.96 -8.94
C GLY A 171 21.93 10.47 -9.26
N THR A 172 23.17 10.01 -9.28
CA THR A 172 23.52 8.61 -9.62
C THR A 172 23.99 7.79 -8.41
N THR A 173 24.07 8.40 -7.23
CA THR A 173 24.40 7.71 -5.97
C THR A 173 23.12 7.26 -5.29
N TYR A 174 22.80 5.98 -5.41
CA TYR A 174 21.58 5.40 -4.84
C TYR A 174 21.82 4.79 -3.46
N GLN A 175 20.81 4.91 -2.59
CA GLN A 175 20.82 4.37 -1.23
C GLN A 175 20.10 3.02 -1.19
N PHE A 176 20.28 2.30 -0.08
CA PHE A 176 19.62 1.01 0.19
C PHE A 176 19.84 -0.08 -0.87
N GLY A 177 20.87 0.06 -1.72
CA GLY A 177 21.11 -0.84 -2.85
C GLY A 177 19.98 -0.83 -3.88
N ASN A 178 19.32 0.30 -4.06
CA ASN A 178 18.28 0.48 -5.07
C ASN A 178 18.83 0.43 -6.49
N GLU A 179 18.09 -0.24 -7.36
CA GLU A 179 18.39 -0.35 -8.79
C GLU A 179 17.42 0.52 -9.60
N PRO A 180 17.88 1.48 -10.41
CA PRO A 180 17.00 2.30 -11.23
C PRO A 180 16.45 1.47 -12.40
N LEU A 181 15.14 1.20 -12.38
CA LEU A 181 14.46 0.40 -13.40
C LEU A 181 13.82 1.27 -14.49
N VAL A 182 13.44 2.49 -14.14
CA VAL A 182 12.88 3.48 -15.07
C VAL A 182 13.52 4.81 -14.79
N THR A 183 14.03 5.47 -15.82
CA THR A 183 14.57 6.83 -15.73
C THR A 183 13.85 7.70 -16.74
N THR A 184 13.30 8.82 -16.28
CA THR A 184 12.64 9.83 -17.13
C THR A 184 13.19 11.21 -16.82
N THR A 185 12.95 12.17 -17.71
CA THR A 185 13.30 13.58 -17.49
C THR A 185 12.07 14.43 -17.67
N GLY A 186 11.79 15.29 -16.71
CA GLY A 186 10.69 16.24 -16.76
C GLY A 186 9.43 15.75 -16.08
N LEU A 187 9.00 16.54 -15.09
CA LEU A 187 7.77 16.40 -14.33
C LEU A 187 6.69 17.24 -15.01
N ASN A 188 5.44 16.76 -15.01
CA ASN A 188 4.32 17.57 -15.47
C ASN A 188 4.03 18.67 -14.45
N ARG A 189 3.62 19.84 -14.93
CA ARG A 189 3.25 20.99 -14.08
C ARG A 189 1.73 21.25 -14.10
N PRO A 190 1.15 21.80 -13.02
CA PRO A 190 -0.30 22.02 -12.92
C PRO A 190 -0.87 22.89 -14.03
N ALA A 191 -0.15 23.96 -14.37
CA ALA A 191 -0.53 24.91 -15.42
C ALA A 191 -0.23 24.39 -16.85
N GLY A 192 0.19 23.13 -17.00
CA GLY A 192 0.73 22.57 -18.24
C GLY A 192 2.24 22.76 -18.38
N GLY A 193 2.81 22.13 -19.41
CA GLY A 193 4.26 22.07 -19.63
C GLY A 193 4.98 21.07 -18.71
N SER A 194 6.31 21.11 -18.72
CA SER A 194 7.15 20.22 -17.93
C SER A 194 8.45 20.87 -17.45
N ASP A 195 9.00 20.32 -16.37
CA ASP A 195 10.35 20.67 -15.90
C ASP A 195 11.47 19.85 -16.55
N THR A 196 12.69 19.98 -16.01
CA THR A 196 13.92 19.29 -16.44
C THR A 196 14.56 18.29 -15.45
N PRO A 197 14.10 18.04 -14.20
CA PRO A 197 14.80 17.10 -13.33
C PRO A 197 14.66 15.67 -13.87
N GLN A 198 15.72 14.90 -13.68
CA GLN A 198 15.72 13.49 -14.01
C GLN A 198 15.19 12.69 -12.81
N THR A 199 14.14 11.92 -13.05
CA THR A 199 13.43 11.13 -12.04
C THR A 199 13.66 9.65 -12.26
N LYS A 200 13.69 8.88 -11.17
CA LYS A 200 13.94 7.44 -11.19
C LYS A 200 12.85 6.68 -10.45
N MET A 201 12.48 5.52 -10.99
CA MET A 201 11.75 4.48 -10.28
C MET A 201 12.71 3.34 -9.97
N PHE A 202 12.71 2.88 -8.73
CA PHE A 202 13.67 1.91 -8.23
C PHE A 202 13.02 0.55 -7.95
N GLY A 203 13.78 -0.50 -8.19
CA GLY A 203 13.57 -1.80 -7.55
C GLY A 203 14.43 -1.92 -6.30
N THR A 204 13.88 -2.41 -5.19
CA THR A 204 14.70 -2.73 -4.01
C THR A 204 15.54 -3.98 -4.27
N ARG A 205 16.65 -4.14 -3.56
CA ARG A 205 17.34 -5.42 -3.53
C ARG A 205 16.39 -6.51 -3.01
N PRO A 206 16.31 -7.70 -3.63
CA PRO A 206 15.45 -8.76 -3.14
C PRO A 206 15.85 -9.22 -1.74
N VAL A 207 14.86 -9.33 -0.86
CA VAL A 207 15.01 -9.96 0.45
C VAL A 207 14.61 -11.42 0.32
N ALA A 208 15.53 -12.34 0.66
CA ALA A 208 15.25 -13.77 0.62
C ALA A 208 14.04 -14.14 1.49
N LEU A 209 13.18 -15.03 1.02
CA LEU A 209 12.04 -15.59 1.75
C LEU A 209 12.27 -17.08 2.03
N ASP A 210 11.46 -17.68 2.89
CA ASP A 210 11.46 -19.12 3.10
C ASP A 210 10.85 -19.84 1.88
N PRO A 211 11.64 -20.59 1.10
CA PRO A 211 11.16 -21.24 -0.12
C PRO A 211 10.19 -22.40 0.15
N ALA A 212 10.12 -22.92 1.39
CA ALA A 212 9.16 -23.94 1.77
C ALA A 212 7.76 -23.35 2.04
N LYS A 213 7.65 -22.02 2.17
CA LYS A 213 6.41 -21.33 2.48
C LYS A 213 5.78 -20.67 1.26
N ARG A 214 4.48 -20.44 1.37
CA ARG A 214 3.65 -19.76 0.37
C ARG A 214 3.26 -18.39 0.86
N VAL A 215 3.51 -17.36 0.07
CA VAL A 215 3.21 -15.97 0.43
C VAL A 215 1.75 -15.66 0.15
N ALA A 216 0.99 -15.41 1.21
CA ALA A 216 -0.42 -15.05 1.14
C ALA A 216 -0.60 -13.59 0.74
N ALA A 217 0.12 -12.68 1.40
CA ALA A 217 0.01 -11.24 1.20
C ALA A 217 1.26 -10.50 1.70
N VAL A 218 1.35 -9.22 1.36
CA VAL A 218 2.32 -8.28 1.91
C VAL A 218 1.59 -7.08 2.46
N VAL A 219 1.86 -6.72 3.71
CA VAL A 219 1.39 -5.47 4.32
C VAL A 219 2.48 -4.42 4.12
N LEU A 220 2.14 -3.33 3.46
CA LEU A 220 3.04 -2.20 3.23
C LEU A 220 3.39 -1.48 4.55
N PRO A 221 4.46 -0.69 4.60
CA PRO A 221 4.80 0.07 5.81
C PRO A 221 3.65 1.00 6.23
N THR A 222 3.40 1.09 7.54
CA THR A 222 2.47 2.07 8.14
C THR A 222 3.11 3.44 8.34
N GLY A 223 4.44 3.50 8.34
CA GLY A 223 5.25 4.72 8.47
C GLY A 223 6.67 4.49 7.96
N THR A 224 7.43 5.57 7.83
CA THR A 224 8.88 5.56 7.54
C THR A 224 9.60 6.51 8.48
N ASP A 225 10.92 6.48 8.45
CA ASP A 225 11.77 7.39 9.21
C ASP A 225 11.72 8.86 8.74
N ARG A 226 11.40 9.10 7.47
CA ARG A 226 11.12 10.42 6.85
C ARG A 226 10.37 10.23 5.53
N GLY A 227 9.99 11.33 4.88
CA GLY A 227 9.26 11.31 3.60
C GLY A 227 7.76 11.18 3.77
#